data_AF-A0A1X7DQ21-F1
#
_entry.id   AF-A0A1X7DQ21-F1
#
_cell.length_a   1.000
_cell.length_b   1.000
_cell.length_c   1.000
_cell.angle_alpha   90.00
_cell.angle_beta   90.00
_cell.angle_gamma   90.00
#
_symmetry.space_group_name_H-M   'P 1'
#
loop_
_entity.id
_entity.type
_entity.pdbx_description
1 polymer ?
#
loop_
_entity_poly.entity_id
_entity_poly.type
_entity_poly.pdbx_seq_one_letter_code
_entity_poly.pdbx_strand_id
1 'polypeptide(L)' 'MSEQSHAGEESYSIEHWAMNRAHQIVIHQGMSLVEAAQCLDYKRTNAHTYALRKAIMDCLVEALTQGARTSSPAGE' A
#
# COMPACT_ATOMS: atom_id res chain seq x y z
N MET A 1 -3.45 -21.82 28.21
CA MET A 1 -3.17 -20.39 28.00
C MET A 1 -2.17 -20.26 26.85
N SER A 2 -2.63 -20.29 25.59
CA SER A 2 -1.72 -20.21 24.43
C SER A 2 -2.29 -19.48 23.21
N GLU A 3 -3.45 -18.82 23.33
CA GLU A 3 -4.12 -18.17 22.18
C GLU A 3 -3.70 -16.72 21.96
N GLN A 4 -2.81 -16.17 22.79
CA GLN A 4 -2.50 -14.74 22.79
C GLN A 4 -1.24 -14.36 21.98
N SER A 5 -0.51 -15.33 21.43
CA SER A 5 0.75 -15.10 20.72
C SER A 5 0.60 -14.86 19.21
N HIS A 6 -0.47 -15.33 18.58
CA HIS A 6 -0.61 -15.23 17.12
C HIS A 6 -1.02 -13.83 16.62
N ALA A 7 -1.84 -13.10 17.39
CA ALA A 7 -2.31 -11.77 17.02
C ALA A 7 -1.19 -10.71 16.88
N GLY A 8 -0.09 -10.88 17.61
CA GLY A 8 1.10 -10.01 17.53
C GLY A 8 1.94 -10.24 16.29
N GLU A 9 2.07 -11.50 15.83
CA GLU A 9 2.80 -11.85 14.60
C GLU A 9 2.05 -11.42 13.34
N GLU A 10 0.72 -11.52 13.34
CA GLU A 10 -0.11 -11.07 12.22
C GLU A 10 -0.09 -9.54 12.05
N SER A 11 -0.13 -8.79 13.16
CA SER A 11 -0.01 -7.33 13.12
C SER A 11 1.36 -6.90 12.55
N TYR A 12 2.44 -7.57 12.98
CA TYR A 12 3.79 -7.34 12.46
C TYR A 12 3.90 -7.65 10.95
N SER A 13 3.21 -8.68 10.48
CA SER A 13 3.17 -9.05 9.06
C SER A 13 2.47 -7.99 8.19
N ILE A 14 1.33 -7.44 8.64
CA ILE A 14 0.59 -6.39 7.93
C ILE A 14 1.37 -5.08 7.90
N GLU A 15 1.97 -4.68 9.02
CA GLU A 15 2.80 -3.47 9.10
C GLU A 15 4.00 -3.56 8.16
N HIS A 16 4.70 -4.69 8.15
CA HIS A 16 5.81 -4.93 7.24
C HIS A 16 5.38 -4.92 5.77
N TRP A 17 4.25 -5.56 5.45
CA TRP A 17 3.66 -5.50 4.11
C TRP A 17 3.32 -4.07 3.69
N ALA A 18 2.65 -3.31 4.56
CA ALA A 18 2.23 -1.94 4.29
C ALA A 18 3.44 -1.03 4.05
N MET A 19 4.48 -1.17 4.87
CA MET A 19 5.74 -0.46 4.71
C MET A 19 6.42 -0.78 3.38
N ASN A 20 6.52 -2.06 3.02
CA ASN A 20 7.09 -2.45 1.73
C ASN A 20 6.24 -1.91 0.58
N ARG A 21 4.90 -1.98 0.66
CA ARG A 21 4.00 -1.50 -0.38
C ARG A 21 4.10 0.01 -0.58
N ALA A 22 4.12 0.78 0.51
CA ALA A 22 4.31 2.23 0.48
C ALA A 22 5.66 2.60 -0.14
N HIS A 23 6.74 1.89 0.24
CA HIS A 23 8.07 2.09 -0.32
C HIS A 23 8.10 1.87 -1.84
N GLN A 24 7.46 0.80 -2.33
CA GLN A 24 7.35 0.54 -3.77
C GLN A 24 6.60 1.65 -4.50
N ILE A 25 5.51 2.18 -3.93
CA ILE A 25 4.75 3.29 -4.52
C ILE A 25 5.62 4.55 -4.64
N VAL A 26 6.36 4.89 -3.58
CA VAL A 26 7.24 6.06 -3.56
C VAL A 26 8.35 5.93 -4.60
N ILE A 27 9.05 4.79 -4.63
CA ILE A 27 10.15 4.59 -5.58
C ILE A 27 9.66 4.67 -7.03
N HIS A 28 8.51 4.09 -7.37
CA HIS A 28 8.09 4.04 -8.77
C HIS A 28 7.31 5.29 -9.18
N GLN A 29 6.22 5.58 -8.46
CA GLN A 29 5.29 6.65 -8.83
C GLN A 29 5.81 8.01 -8.36
N GLY A 30 6.41 8.07 -7.17
CA GLY A 30 7.01 9.30 -6.64
C GLY A 30 8.20 9.77 -7.48
N MET A 31 9.13 8.88 -7.82
CA MET A 31 10.28 9.25 -8.67
C MET A 31 9.84 9.69 -10.07
N SER A 32 8.91 8.99 -10.71
CA SER A 32 8.39 9.37 -12.03
C SER A 32 7.73 10.75 -12.01
N LEU A 33 7.03 11.08 -10.93
CA LEU A 33 6.43 12.40 -10.73
C LEU A 33 7.49 13.49 -10.55
N VAL A 34 8.50 13.23 -9.71
CA VAL A 34 9.61 14.17 -9.48
C VAL A 34 10.37 14.45 -10.77
N GLU A 35 10.70 13.42 -11.54
CA GLU A 35 11.39 13.56 -12.83
C GLU A 35 10.58 14.43 -13.80
N ALA A 36 9.28 14.16 -13.95
CA ALA A 36 8.41 14.95 -14.82
C ALA A 36 8.30 16.42 -14.38
N ALA A 37 8.22 16.66 -13.07
CA ALA A 37 8.17 18.00 -12.50
C ALA A 37 9.49 18.76 -12.73
N GLN A 38 10.64 18.09 -12.58
CA GLN A 38 11.96 18.67 -12.85
C GLN A 38 12.13 19.04 -14.34
N CYS A 39 11.53 18.27 -15.25
CA CYS A 39 11.49 18.60 -16.67
C CYS A 39 10.48 19.70 -17.04
N LEU A 40 9.73 20.25 -16.08
CA LEU A 40 8.63 21.21 -16.31
C LEU A 40 7.56 20.68 -17.28
N ASP A 41 7.42 19.35 -17.40
CA ASP A 41 6.42 18.73 -18.26
C ASP A 41 5.09 18.62 -17.49
N TYR A 42 4.23 19.62 -17.69
CA TYR A 42 2.93 19.67 -17.03
C TYR A 42 2.04 18.45 -17.35
N LYS A 43 2.07 17.95 -18.58
CA LYS A 43 1.22 16.83 -18.99
C LYS A 43 1.66 15.55 -18.28
N ARG A 44 2.96 15.26 -18.29
CA ARG A 44 3.54 14.11 -17.56
C ARG A 44 3.35 14.27 -16.06
N THR A 45 3.58 15.45 -15.50
CA THR A 45 3.40 15.71 -14.06
C THR A 45 1.97 15.40 -13.64
N ASN A 46 0.97 15.85 -14.41
CA ASN A 46 -0.43 15.58 -14.10
C ASN A 46 -0.75 14.07 -14.22
N ALA A 47 -0.28 13.42 -15.29
CA ALA A 47 -0.47 11.98 -15.47
C ALA A 47 0.15 11.15 -14.33
N HIS A 48 1.39 11.44 -13.95
CA HIS A 48 2.07 10.76 -12.84
C HIS A 48 1.42 11.07 -11.48
N THR A 49 0.84 12.26 -11.30
CA THR A 49 0.06 12.57 -10.10
C THR A 49 -1.18 11.67 -9.99
N TYR A 50 -1.91 11.45 -11.08
CA TYR A 50 -3.03 10.51 -11.09
C TYR A 50 -2.59 9.07 -10.87
N ALA A 51 -1.47 8.66 -11.48
CA ALA A 51 -0.93 7.31 -11.30
C ALA A 51 -0.53 7.06 -9.82
N LEU A 52 0.11 8.03 -9.17
CA LEU A 52 0.45 7.97 -7.75
C LEU A 52 -0.81 7.85 -6.87
N ARG A 53 -1.81 8.70 -7.10
CA ARG A 53 -3.08 8.64 -6.36
C ARG A 53 -3.78 7.30 -6.54
N LYS A 54 -3.81 6.77 -7.76
CA LYS A 54 -4.39 5.45 -8.06
C LYS A 54 -3.64 4.36 -7.31
N ALA A 55 -2.31 4.35 -7.33
CA ALA A 55 -1.52 3.33 -6.65
C ALA A 55 -1.72 3.34 -5.12
N ILE A 56 -1.88 4.52 -4.52
CA ILE A 56 -2.23 4.65 -3.09
C ILE A 56 -3.62 4.07 -2.82
N MET A 57 -4.61 4.41 -3.64
CA MET A 57 -5.97 3.90 -3.49
C MET A 57 -6.01 2.37 -3.65
N ASP A 58 -5.34 1.83 -4.66
CA ASP A 58 -5.22 0.38 -4.87
C ASP A 58 -4.59 -0.29 -3.63
N CYS A 59 -3.51 0.28 -3.07
CA CYS A 59 -2.89 -0.21 -1.84
C CYS A 59 -3.85 -0.23 -0.64
N LEU A 60 -4.70 0.79 -0.48
CA LEU A 60 -5.69 0.85 0.60
C LEU A 60 -6.77 -0.22 0.40
N VAL A 61 -7.24 -0.44 -0.82
CA VAL A 61 -8.20 -1.50 -1.15
C VAL A 61 -7.60 -2.89 -0.91
N GLU A 62 -6.33 -3.10 -1.29
CA GLU A 62 -5.57 -4.33 -1.01
C GLU A 62 -5.48 -4.57 0.51
N ALA A 63 -5.22 -3.53 1.30
CA ALA A 63 -5.15 -3.62 2.77
C ALA A 63 -6.50 -4.00 3.38
N LEU A 64 -7.59 -3.36 2.94
CA LEU A 64 -8.95 -3.68 3.40
C LEU A 64 -9.35 -5.11 3.07
N THR A 65 -8.99 -5.59 1.88
CA THR A 65 -9.28 -6.97 1.46
C THR A 65 -8.50 -7.99 2.28
N GLN A 66 -7.25 -7.68 2.65
CA GLN A 66 -6.45 -8.52 3.54
C GLN A 66 -7.01 -8.54 4.97
N GLY A 67 -7.39 -7.39 5.53
CA GLY A 67 -8.04 -7.32 6.84
C GLY A 67 -9.43 -7.98 6.89
N ALA A 68 -10.16 -8.00 5.77
CA ALA A 68 -11.42 -8.73 5.67
C ALA A 68 -11.22 -10.26 5.65
N ARG A 69 -10.08 -10.74 5.15
CA ARG A 69 -9.74 -12.18 5.15
C ARG A 69 -9.32 -12.70 6.52
N THR A 70 -8.70 -11.86 7.35
CA THR A 70 -8.30 -12.23 8.72
C THR A 70 -9.46 -12.19 9.72
N SER A 71 -10.56 -11.51 9.39
CA SER A 71 -11.75 -11.36 10.25
C SER A 71 -12.88 -12.36 9.96
N SER A 72 -12.63 -13.40 9.15
CA SER A 72 -13.57 -14.52 8.97
C SER A 72 -13.19 -15.64 9.95
N PRO A 73 -13.79 -15.72 11.16
CA PRO A 73 -13.67 -16.93 11.96
C PRO A 73 -14.42 -18.03 11.20
N ALA A 74 -13.74 -19.15 10.97
CA ALA A 74 -14.35 -20.36 10.45
C ALA A 74 -15.63 -20.67 11.24
N GLY A 75 -16.73 -20.84 10.52
CA GLY A 75 -17.88 -21.56 11.06
C GLY A 75 -17.53 -23.03 11.15
N GLU A 76 -17.64 -23.58 12.35
CA GLU A 76 -17.93 -24.99 12.67
C GLU A 76 -18.62 -25.06 14.04
#